data_AF-A0A7V2T6L3-F1
#
_entry.id   AF-A0A7V2T6L3-F1
#
_cell.length_a   1.000
_cell.length_b   1.000
_cell.length_c   1.000
_cell.angle_alpha   90.00
_cell.angle_beta   90.00
_cell.angle_gamma   90.00
#
_symmetry.space_group_name_H-M   'P 1'
#
loop_
_entity.id
_entity.type
_entity.pdbx_description
1 polymer ?
#
loop_
_entity_poly.entity_id
_entity_poly.type
_entity_poly.pdbx_seq_one_letter_code
_entity_poly.pdbx_strand_id
1 'polypeptide(L)' 'MKALAAILDYEERSDETPPNDRDRDAASEAVLSAAVLVTTAFRLRDESSLVFALRRLADAVASFEEARLPA' A
#
# COMPACT_ATOMS: atom_id res chain seq x y z
N MET A 1 -10.67 -38.90 -5.77
CA MET A 1 -11.31 -37.59 -5.46
C MET A 1 -10.77 -37.02 -4.14
N LYS A 2 -9.48 -36.65 -4.09
CA LYS A 2 -8.86 -35.98 -2.92
C LYS A 2 -8.16 -34.67 -3.30
N ALA A 3 -7.69 -34.56 -4.55
CA ALA A 3 -7.06 -33.35 -5.08
C ALA A 3 -8.04 -32.15 -5.16
N LEU A 4 -9.32 -32.39 -5.47
CA LEU A 4 -10.32 -31.31 -5.55
C LEU A 4 -10.66 -30.71 -4.17
N ALA A 5 -10.61 -31.52 -3.10
CA ALA A 5 -10.82 -31.05 -1.74
C ALA A 5 -9.66 -30.15 -1.27
N ALA A 6 -8.41 -30.48 -1.63
CA ALA A 6 -7.25 -29.66 -1.29
C ALA A 6 -7.19 -28.32 -2.04
N ILE A 7 -7.78 -28.25 -3.24
CA ILE A 7 -7.88 -27.00 -4.01
C ILE A 7 -8.95 -26.09 -3.40
N LEU A 8 -10.09 -26.65 -2.97
CA LEU A 8 -11.14 -25.89 -2.28
C LEU A 8 -10.70 -25.44 -0.87
N ASP A 9 -9.95 -26.28 -0.15
CA ASP A 9 -9.38 -25.96 1.17
C ASP A 9 -8.31 -24.85 1.10
N TYR A 10 -7.68 -24.65 -0.08
CA TYR A 10 -6.74 -23.56 -0.32
C TYR A 10 -7.44 -22.21 -0.58
N GLU A 11 -8.60 -22.22 -1.24
CA GLU A 11 -9.40 -21.00 -1.45
C GLU A 11 -9.99 -20.48 -0.13
N GLU A 12 -10.43 -21.38 0.76
CA GLU A 12 -11.03 -21.03 2.05
C GLU A 12 -10.00 -20.50 3.08
N ARG A 13 -8.71 -20.75 2.86
CA ARG A 13 -7.62 -20.34 3.75
C ARG A 13 -6.95 -19.02 3.36
N SER A 14 -7.40 -18.36 2.29
CA SER A 14 -6.80 -17.11 1.80
C SER A 14 -7.22 -15.85 2.58
N ASP A 15 -8.16 -15.98 3.54
CA ASP A 15 -8.78 -14.82 4.18
C ASP A 15 -8.16 -14.40 5.54
N GLU A 16 -7.15 -15.13 6.02
CA GLU A 16 -6.41 -14.77 7.24
C GLU A 16 -5.03 -14.21 6.89
N THR A 17 -5.02 -13.07 6.21
CA THR A 17 -3.88 -12.15 6.35
C THR A 17 -3.90 -11.64 7.79
N PRO A 18 -2.83 -11.79 8.58
CA PRO A 18 -2.77 -11.20 9.92
C PRO A 18 -3.22 -9.74 9.84
N PRO A 19 -4.04 -9.23 10.77
CA PRO A 19 -4.59 -7.87 10.66
C PRO A 19 -3.50 -6.82 10.45
N ASN A 20 -2.32 -7.04 11.04
CA ASN A 20 -1.14 -6.19 10.90
C ASN A 20 -0.56 -6.15 9.46
N ASP A 21 -0.68 -7.23 8.70
CA ASP A 21 -0.14 -7.31 7.34
C ASP A 21 -1.04 -6.56 6.33
N ARG A 22 -2.37 -6.52 6.56
CA ARG A 22 -3.30 -5.73 5.72
C ARG A 22 -3.05 -4.23 5.85
N ASP A 23 -2.87 -3.74 7.08
CA ASP A 23 -2.59 -2.33 7.33
C ASP A 23 -1.23 -1.92 6.77
N ARG A 24 -0.24 -2.82 6.84
CA ARG A 24 1.09 -2.61 6.25
C ARG A 24 1.07 -2.56 4.73
N ASP A 25 0.31 -3.43 4.09
CA ASP A 25 0.16 -3.45 2.63
C ASP A 25 -0.57 -2.18 2.16
N ALA A 26 -1.63 -1.77 2.87
CA ALA A 26 -2.35 -0.53 2.59
C ALA A 26 -1.44 0.71 2.73
N ALA A 27 -0.61 0.76 3.78
CA ALA A 27 0.34 1.86 3.98
C ALA A 27 1.42 1.88 2.87
N SER A 28 1.90 0.71 2.43
CA SER A 28 2.85 0.58 1.32
C SER A 28 2.23 1.03 -0.01
N GLU A 29 0.98 0.65 -0.28
CA GLU A 29 0.23 1.05 -1.47
C GLU A 29 0.03 2.57 -1.52
N ALA A 30 -0.27 3.19 -0.37
CA ALA A 30 -0.41 4.64 -0.27
C ALA A 30 0.89 5.39 -0.63
N VAL A 31 2.05 4.90 -0.16
CA VAL A 31 3.37 5.46 -0.50
C VAL A 31 3.64 5.34 -2.00
N LEU A 32 3.43 4.16 -2.58
CA LEU A 32 3.65 3.92 -4.01
C LEU A 32 2.75 4.80 -4.88
N SER A 33 1.48 4.92 -4.52
CA SER A 33 0.50 5.76 -5.23
C SER A 33 0.91 7.23 -5.19
N ALA A 34 1.33 7.74 -4.03
CA ALA A 34 1.80 9.13 -3.91
C ALA A 34 3.09 9.37 -4.73
N ALA A 35 4.02 8.41 -4.76
CA ALA A 35 5.24 8.51 -5.57
C ALA A 35 4.95 8.57 -7.09
N VAL A 36 3.94 7.84 -7.57
CA VAL A 36 3.47 7.91 -8.97
C VAL A 36 2.90 9.29 -9.28
N LEU A 37 2.12 9.88 -8.37
CA LEU A 37 1.58 11.24 -8.52
C LEU A 37 2.71 12.29 -8.59
N VAL A 38 3.72 12.19 -7.72
CA VAL A 38 4.91 13.07 -7.75
C VAL A 38 5.60 12.98 -9.10
N THR A 39 5.86 11.75 -9.57
CA THR A 39 6.53 11.51 -10.85
C THR A 39 5.73 12.09 -12.02
N THR A 40 4.41 11.94 -11.99
CA THR A 40 3.50 12.47 -13.02
C THR A 40 3.50 13.99 -13.02
N ALA A 41 3.31 14.63 -11.86
CA ALA A 41 3.29 16.08 -11.74
C ALA A 41 4.63 16.71 -12.16
N PHE A 42 5.75 16.10 -11.76
CA PHE A 42 7.09 16.53 -12.17
C PHE A 42 7.26 16.48 -13.70
N ARG A 43 6.85 15.38 -14.35
CA ARG A 43 6.95 15.24 -15.81
C ARG A 43 6.09 16.23 -16.57
N LEU A 44 4.92 16.56 -16.03
CA LEU A 44 4.02 17.58 -16.60
C LEU A 44 4.46 19.02 -16.32
N ARG A 45 5.49 19.22 -15.48
CA ARG A 45 5.94 20.53 -14.99
C ARG A 45 4.80 21.32 -14.31
N ASP A 46 3.87 20.60 -13.70
CA ASP A 46 2.79 21.19 -12.91
C ASP A 46 3.27 21.37 -11.47
N GLU A 47 3.73 22.58 -11.17
CA GLU A 47 4.30 22.93 -9.86
C GLU A 47 3.28 22.81 -8.73
N SER A 48 2.03 23.21 -8.98
CA SER A 48 0.97 23.15 -7.96
C SER A 48 0.64 21.71 -7.60
N SER A 49 0.47 20.86 -8.62
CA SER A 49 0.25 19.43 -8.41
C SER A 49 1.48 18.74 -7.82
N LEU A 50 2.69 19.18 -8.14
CA LEU A 50 3.92 18.63 -7.57
C LEU A 50 4.02 18.88 -6.07
N VAL A 51 3.76 20.13 -5.62
CA VAL A 51 3.74 20.47 -4.19
C VAL A 51 2.68 19.67 -3.45
N PHE A 52 1.48 19.52 -4.04
CA PHE A 52 0.42 18.69 -3.47
C PHE A 52 0.84 17.22 -3.34
N ALA A 53 1.39 16.63 -4.41
CA ALA A 53 1.81 15.23 -4.42
C ALA A 53 2.96 14.96 -3.44
N LEU A 54 3.90 15.89 -3.29
CA LEU A 54 5.01 15.78 -2.33
C LEU A 54 4.51 15.80 -0.89
N ARG A 55 3.54 16.66 -0.54
CA ARG A 55 2.90 16.66 0.79
C ARG A 55 2.22 15.32 1.06
N ARG A 56 1.45 14.84 0.09
CA ARG A 56 0.76 13.54 0.21
C ARG A 56 1.73 12.37 0.37
N LEU A 57 2.88 12.42 -0.30
CA LEU A 57 3.94 11.43 -0.14
C LEU A 57 4.55 11.47 1.27
N ALA A 58 4.80 12.66 1.80
CA ALA A 58 5.30 12.82 3.18
C ALA A 58 4.32 12.22 4.21
N ASP A 59 3.03 12.51 4.07
CA ASP A 59 1.99 11.98 4.97
C ASP A 59 1.89 10.44 4.89
N ALA A 60 1.98 9.88 3.68
CA ALA A 60 1.94 8.43 3.47
C ALA A 60 3.18 7.73 4.07
N VAL A 61 4.37 8.33 3.93
CA VAL A 61 5.60 7.81 4.53
C VAL A 61 5.52 7.83 6.05
N ALA A 62 5.03 8.93 6.65
CA ALA A 62 4.84 9.01 8.10
C ALA A 62 3.92 7.89 8.62
N SER A 63 2.79 7.67 7.95
CA SER A 63 1.85 6.61 8.29
C SER A 63 2.47 5.20 8.17
N PHE A 64 3.28 4.99 7.13
CA PHE A 64 3.99 3.73 6.92
C PHE A 64 5.07 3.49 7.99
N GLU A 65 5.76 4.54 8.43
CA GLU A 65 6.75 4.46 9.51
C GLU A 65 6.10 4.16 10.86
N GLU A 66 4.97 4.80 11.17
CA GLU A 66 4.16 4.53 12.36
C GLU A 66 3.68 3.08 12.42
N ALA A 67 3.20 2.53 11.30
CA ALA A 67 2.79 1.13 11.20
C ALA A 67 3.97 0.14 11.36
N ARG A 68 5.22 0.60 11.24
CA ARG A 68 6.43 -0.24 11.29
C ARG A 68 7.12 -0.20 12.66
N LEU A 69 6.92 0.84 13.47
CA LEU A 69 7.52 0.94 14.81
C LEU A 69 6.78 0.02 15.79
N PRO A 70 7.48 -0.86 16.53
CA PRO A 70 6.85 -1.61 17.61
C PRO A 70 6.43 -0.63 18.73
N ALA A 71 5.19 -0.75 19.19
CA ALA A 71 4.64 0.03 20.30
C ALA A 71 5.41 -0.19 21.61
#